data_AF-A0A9W8J681-F1
#
_entry.id   AF-A0A9W8J681-F1
#
_cell.length_a   1.000
_cell.length_b   1.000
_cell.length_c   1.000
_cell.angle_alpha   90.00
_cell.angle_beta   90.00
_cell.angle_gamma   90.00
#
_symmetry.space_group_name_H-M   'P 1'
#
loop_
_entity.id
_entity.type
_entity.pdbx_description
1 polymer ?
#
loop_
_entity_poly.entity_id
_entity_poly.type
_entity_poly.pdbx_seq_one_letter_code
_entity_poly.pdbx_strand_id
1 'polypeptide(L)'
;MMLVLPMATSHRYEKLDIDPGTVPSRRRRMSGCKCMLLAVGILISLLVSIGIAKFVSSVFHGLREPHNSLYENKTLAEVKNMANVVRPLVDRDQKFDIVATVWVRTLDPRDDASGRYGWMHEDHIFSDTVFRGVTLMDEHVHTKVNLSIPLETFPEARARKMKGDFSPPESLDELQNAALESFAISAPLIDLHPTKSACGRKTEQEEEDNGPALGTGELVTSTKGKPPLKVHPHVVTKTDLRVVRMDKIYNKKAYDAHHKQLRRDDVMNGCTRAGGGLRDGRRCSRQFLNRANCEARIELEIPDEKTSTSRKQVAYAPFLFVNSRSWGPLDMIPMPVDREHCPEGSVPETPQFMQVTWNLAYSGSTAEKLLLADFLETIQRIHGHKHSIDNHIGRMFIFDAIAVILSFIHVNLQFHYWYTRSTTVGISIIGSSLTALSSSLFFALDLWNQKAFREGTPLFSSSFTLVVAVFGYLLTASVTLRAVLRLEERASARLETKGRKRWIIGILVGVFSLYFVDAVRNFPLVSRIGPAPDPVSAELVTPTAISNYIVNPIFLCGAIFQEPSNPLLNIDCNVRLTKIGDAYPTISAKEEW
;
A
#
# COMPACT_ATOMS: atom_id res chain seq x y z
N MET A 1 27.66 43.27 86.94
CA MET A 1 28.30 42.01 86.49
C MET A 1 27.85 41.77 85.05
N MET A 2 28.56 42.36 84.09
CA MET A 2 28.24 42.32 82.65
C MET A 2 29.06 41.21 81.99
N LEU A 3 28.38 40.28 81.34
CA LEU A 3 28.96 39.18 80.57
C LEU A 3 29.15 39.65 79.12
N VAL A 4 30.41 39.85 78.72
CA VAL A 4 30.83 40.21 77.36
C VAL A 4 31.07 38.92 76.57
N LEU A 5 30.31 38.72 75.49
CA LEU A 5 30.52 37.66 74.50
C LEU A 5 31.53 38.13 73.43
N PRO A 6 32.49 37.30 73.00
CA PRO A 6 33.43 37.69 71.95
C PRO A 6 32.80 37.53 70.56
N MET A 7 32.94 38.59 69.74
CA MET A 7 32.67 38.58 68.30
C MET A 7 33.63 37.62 67.60
N ALA A 8 33.07 36.63 66.90
CA ALA A 8 33.80 35.77 65.99
C ALA A 8 34.28 36.58 64.78
N THR A 9 35.59 36.52 64.54
CA THR A 9 36.29 37.17 63.43
C THR A 9 35.89 36.54 62.10
N SER A 10 35.45 37.40 61.18
CA SER A 10 35.16 37.07 59.79
C SER A 10 36.44 36.64 59.07
N HIS A 11 36.51 35.38 58.64
CA HIS A 11 37.56 34.89 57.77
C HIS A 11 37.50 35.63 56.42
N ARG A 12 38.47 36.52 56.18
CA ARG A 12 38.81 37.00 54.84
C ARG A 12 39.10 35.78 53.97
N TYR A 13 38.21 35.50 53.03
CA TYR A 13 38.54 34.64 51.89
C TYR A 13 39.55 35.41 51.05
N GLU A 14 40.81 35.02 51.18
CA GLU A 14 41.88 35.41 50.28
C GLU A 14 41.51 34.89 48.88
N LYS A 15 41.17 35.83 48.00
CA LYS A 15 40.83 35.57 46.61
C LYS A 15 42.12 35.11 45.93
N LEU A 16 42.35 33.81 45.90
CA LEU A 16 43.37 33.18 45.07
C LEU A 16 43.05 33.53 43.60
N ASP A 17 43.72 34.55 43.06
CA ASP A 17 43.85 34.77 41.62
C ASP A 17 44.72 33.65 41.06
N ILE A 18 44.11 32.46 40.91
CA ILE A 18 44.64 31.42 40.02
C ILE A 18 44.27 31.90 38.62
N ASP A 19 45.17 32.64 37.99
CA ASP A 19 45.19 32.79 36.55
C ASP A 19 45.27 31.38 35.95
N PRO A 20 44.18 30.84 35.35
CA PRO A 20 44.21 29.52 34.77
C PRO A 20 44.94 29.68 33.44
N GLY A 21 46.26 29.83 33.50
CA GLY A 21 47.13 30.00 32.35
C GLY A 21 46.68 29.03 31.29
N THR A 22 46.39 29.55 30.09
CA THR A 22 45.83 28.82 28.96
C THR A 22 46.60 27.52 28.76
N VAL A 23 46.08 26.43 29.31
CA VAL A 23 46.70 25.11 29.20
C VAL A 23 46.72 24.83 27.71
N PRO A 24 47.89 24.69 27.06
CA PRO A 24 47.96 24.49 25.63
C PRO A 24 47.08 23.28 25.32
N SER A 25 46.00 23.51 24.56
CA SER A 25 45.00 22.48 24.31
C SER A 25 45.76 21.32 23.67
N ARG A 26 46.02 20.27 24.45
CA ARG A 26 46.82 19.14 24.01
C ARG A 26 46.01 18.53 22.89
N ARG A 27 46.38 18.79 21.63
CA ARG A 27 45.75 18.23 20.43
C ARG A 27 45.64 16.74 20.70
N ARG A 28 44.45 16.28 21.08
CA ARG A 28 44.19 14.86 21.30
C ARG A 28 44.38 14.27 19.92
N ARG A 29 45.54 13.64 19.70
CA ARG A 29 45.77 12.83 18.51
C ARG A 29 44.59 11.88 18.45
N MET A 30 43.72 12.06 17.46
CA MET A 30 42.66 11.11 17.21
C MET A 30 43.35 9.75 17.07
N SER A 31 43.07 8.86 18.01
CA SER A 31 43.56 7.48 17.94
C SER A 31 43.21 6.95 16.56
N GLY A 32 44.17 6.37 15.82
CA GLY A 32 43.95 5.86 14.46
C GLY A 32 42.79 4.86 14.38
N CYS A 33 42.50 4.17 15.49
CA CYS A 33 41.33 3.31 15.64
C CYS A 33 40.00 4.06 15.40
N LYS A 34 39.94 5.35 15.75
CA LYS A 34 38.75 6.15 15.53
C LYS A 34 38.53 6.57 14.07
N CYS A 35 39.60 6.81 13.33
CA CYS A 35 39.46 7.08 11.90
C CYS A 35 38.96 5.80 11.19
N MET A 36 39.50 4.64 11.59
CA MET A 36 39.11 3.34 11.03
C MET A 36 37.63 3.01 11.23
N LEU A 37 37.07 3.16 12.45
CA LEU A 37 35.66 2.82 12.70
C LEU A 37 34.69 3.74 11.95
N LEU A 38 35.00 5.03 11.83
CA LEU A 38 34.19 5.99 11.09
C LEU A 38 34.23 5.69 9.58
N ALA A 39 35.41 5.36 9.05
CA ALA A 39 35.57 4.92 7.66
C ALA A 39 34.78 3.64 7.37
N VAL A 40 34.80 2.65 8.29
CA VAL A 40 34.02 1.41 8.15
C VAL A 40 32.51 1.71 8.18
N GLY A 41 32.04 2.58 9.06
CA GLY A 41 30.62 2.97 9.12
C GLY A 41 30.14 3.66 7.84
N ILE A 42 30.92 4.61 7.30
CA ILE A 42 30.63 5.27 6.02
C ILE A 42 30.61 4.24 4.89
N LEU A 43 31.57 3.32 4.86
CA LEU A 43 31.63 2.27 3.84
C LEU A 43 30.39 1.37 3.89
N ILE A 44 29.96 0.94 5.07
CA ILE A 44 28.73 0.12 5.23
C ILE A 44 27.50 0.91 4.77
N SER A 45 27.35 2.17 5.19
CA SER A 45 26.23 3.02 4.78
C SER A 45 26.19 3.22 3.25
N LEU A 46 27.34 3.43 2.63
CA LEU A 46 27.48 3.53 1.18
C LEU A 46 27.09 2.22 0.49
N LEU A 47 27.57 1.06 0.99
CA LEU A 47 27.24 -0.25 0.43
C LEU A 47 25.74 -0.56 0.54
N VAL A 48 25.09 -0.22 1.67
CA VAL A 48 23.64 -0.36 1.85
C VAL A 48 22.90 0.53 0.86
N SER A 49 23.32 1.79 0.72
CA SER A 49 22.70 2.75 -0.20
C SER A 49 22.83 2.30 -1.66
N ILE A 50 24.00 1.78 -2.07
CA ILE A 50 24.22 1.18 -3.39
C ILE A 50 23.34 -0.06 -3.57
N GLY A 51 23.22 -0.90 -2.53
CA GLY A 51 22.34 -2.07 -2.52
C GLY A 51 20.89 -1.69 -2.75
N ILE A 52 20.37 -0.69 -2.04
CA ILE A 52 19.02 -0.16 -2.20
C ILE A 52 18.83 0.43 -3.60
N ALA A 53 19.77 1.25 -4.07
CA ALA A 53 19.69 1.85 -5.41
C ALA A 53 19.69 0.79 -6.52
N LYS A 54 20.53 -0.25 -6.41
CA LYS A 54 20.53 -1.39 -7.33
C LYS A 54 19.25 -2.21 -7.25
N PHE A 55 18.72 -2.43 -6.04
CA PHE A 55 17.45 -3.12 -5.86
C PHE A 55 16.30 -2.34 -6.51
N VAL A 56 16.18 -1.04 -6.22
CA VAL A 56 15.17 -0.16 -6.82
C VAL A 56 15.32 -0.11 -8.34
N SER A 57 16.54 0.03 -8.85
CA SER A 57 16.82 -0.01 -10.29
C SER A 57 16.44 -1.35 -10.92
N SER A 58 16.77 -2.48 -10.28
CA SER A 58 16.39 -3.81 -10.75
C SER A 58 14.87 -4.02 -10.77
N VAL A 59 14.17 -3.56 -9.73
CA VAL A 59 12.70 -3.58 -9.68
C VAL A 59 12.14 -2.69 -10.78
N PHE A 60 12.67 -1.48 -10.97
CA PHE A 60 12.24 -0.57 -12.03
C PHE A 60 12.47 -1.17 -13.43
N HIS A 61 13.61 -1.80 -13.67
CA HIS A 61 13.90 -2.46 -14.95
C HIS A 61 12.97 -3.65 -15.17
N GLY A 62 12.69 -4.46 -14.14
CA GLY A 62 11.73 -5.55 -14.21
C GLY A 62 10.29 -5.07 -14.47
N LEU A 63 9.91 -3.92 -13.92
CA LEU A 63 8.60 -3.31 -14.18
C LEU A 63 8.50 -2.62 -15.54
N ARG A 64 9.61 -2.09 -16.06
CA ARG A 64 9.63 -1.37 -17.34
C ARG A 64 9.35 -2.31 -18.51
N GLU A 65 9.97 -3.48 -18.48
CA GLU A 65 9.88 -4.50 -19.53
C GLU A 65 9.72 -5.89 -18.90
N PRO A 66 8.55 -6.20 -18.31
CA PRO A 66 8.34 -7.46 -17.59
C PRO A 66 8.49 -8.69 -18.49
N HIS A 67 8.40 -8.49 -19.80
CA HIS A 67 8.43 -9.53 -20.83
C HIS A 67 9.68 -9.43 -21.72
N ASN A 68 10.77 -8.82 -21.23
CA ASN A 68 12.00 -8.65 -22.02
C ASN A 68 12.54 -9.96 -22.61
N SER A 69 12.34 -11.08 -21.91
CA SER A 69 12.77 -12.42 -22.34
C SER A 69 11.99 -12.94 -23.56
N LEU A 70 10.83 -12.34 -23.87
CA LEU A 70 10.02 -12.68 -25.04
C LEU A 70 10.40 -11.86 -26.28
N TYR A 71 11.08 -10.73 -26.10
CA TYR A 71 11.35 -9.78 -27.17
C TYR A 71 12.49 -10.29 -28.08
N GLU A 72 12.35 -10.07 -29.39
CA GLU A 72 13.42 -10.31 -30.34
C GLU A 72 14.30 -9.03 -30.44
N ASN A 73 15.62 -9.18 -30.39
CA ASN A 73 16.57 -8.06 -30.42
C ASN A 73 16.73 -7.38 -31.80
N LYS A 74 15.78 -7.60 -32.73
CA LYS A 74 15.83 -7.08 -34.10
C LYS A 74 14.65 -6.16 -34.35
N THR A 75 14.84 -5.20 -35.25
CA THR A 75 13.70 -4.43 -35.77
C THR A 75 12.95 -5.23 -36.83
N LEU A 76 11.68 -4.93 -37.09
CA LEU A 76 10.89 -5.63 -38.11
C LEU A 76 11.57 -5.61 -39.50
N ALA A 77 12.27 -4.53 -39.83
CA ALA A 77 13.02 -4.38 -41.08
C ALA A 77 14.26 -5.29 -41.17
N GLU A 78 14.83 -5.69 -40.04
CA GLU A 78 16.01 -6.56 -39.97
C GLU A 78 15.66 -8.06 -40.00
N VAL A 79 14.38 -8.41 -39.82
CA VAL A 79 13.93 -9.80 -39.77
C VAL A 79 13.91 -10.42 -41.17
N LYS A 80 14.94 -11.22 -41.49
CA LYS A 80 15.01 -11.99 -42.74
C LYS A 80 13.94 -13.08 -42.86
N ASN A 81 13.52 -13.66 -41.74
CA ASN A 81 12.55 -14.75 -41.71
C ASN A 81 11.40 -14.43 -40.75
N MET A 82 10.29 -13.94 -41.30
CA MET A 82 9.08 -13.60 -40.55
C MET A 82 8.45 -14.79 -39.83
N ALA A 83 8.76 -16.04 -40.22
CA ALA A 83 8.22 -17.22 -39.56
C ALA A 83 8.82 -17.47 -38.15
N ASN A 84 9.91 -16.79 -37.80
CA ASN A 84 10.60 -16.93 -36.52
C ASN A 84 10.20 -15.86 -35.50
N VAL A 85 9.37 -14.89 -35.89
CA VAL A 85 8.94 -13.80 -35.02
C VAL A 85 7.42 -13.75 -34.93
N VAL A 86 6.92 -13.10 -33.89
CA VAL A 86 5.51 -12.72 -33.77
C VAL A 86 5.45 -11.20 -33.81
N ARG A 87 4.65 -10.67 -34.75
CA ARG A 87 4.50 -9.22 -34.95
C ARG A 87 3.21 -8.71 -34.31
N PRO A 88 3.11 -7.41 -33.98
CA PRO A 88 1.82 -6.83 -33.63
C PRO A 88 0.83 -6.98 -34.78
N LEU A 89 -0.44 -7.25 -34.47
CA LEU A 89 -1.53 -7.26 -35.45
C LEU A 89 -1.83 -5.85 -35.98
N VAL A 90 -1.70 -4.86 -35.10
CA VAL A 90 -1.98 -3.45 -35.37
C VAL A 90 -0.71 -2.65 -35.14
N ASP A 91 -0.21 -1.99 -36.17
CA ASP A 91 0.97 -1.14 -36.08
C ASP A 91 0.65 0.22 -35.44
N ARG A 92 1.70 0.96 -35.07
CA ARG A 92 1.61 2.25 -34.37
C ARG A 92 0.68 3.26 -35.06
N ASP A 93 0.76 3.33 -36.39
CA ASP A 93 0.06 4.35 -37.20
C ASP A 93 -1.20 3.78 -37.88
N GLN A 94 -1.49 2.50 -37.68
CA GLN A 94 -2.66 1.86 -38.27
C GLN A 94 -3.92 2.31 -37.55
N LYS A 95 -4.90 2.75 -38.33
CA LYS A 95 -6.23 3.09 -37.83
C LYS A 95 -7.07 1.82 -37.66
N PHE A 96 -7.85 1.77 -36.59
CA PHE A 96 -8.78 0.69 -36.33
C PHE A 96 -10.04 1.20 -35.65
N ASP A 97 -11.07 0.39 -35.71
CA ASP A 97 -12.36 0.63 -35.09
C ASP A 97 -12.48 -0.20 -33.82
N ILE A 98 -13.19 0.32 -32.82
CA ILE A 98 -13.48 -0.40 -31.57
C ILE A 98 -14.99 -0.59 -31.50
N VAL A 99 -15.40 -1.85 -31.49
CA VAL A 99 -16.80 -2.27 -31.31
C VAL A 99 -17.03 -2.59 -29.84
N ALA A 100 -18.15 -2.13 -29.29
CA ALA A 100 -18.58 -2.49 -27.95
C ALA A 100 -19.92 -3.22 -28.03
N THR A 101 -20.03 -4.30 -27.25
CA THR A 101 -21.26 -5.06 -27.07
C THR A 101 -21.64 -5.06 -25.59
N VAL A 102 -22.93 -4.83 -25.31
CA VAL A 102 -23.48 -4.86 -23.95
C VAL A 102 -24.49 -5.99 -23.87
N TRP A 103 -24.31 -6.87 -22.90
CA TRP A 103 -25.09 -8.08 -22.74
C TRP A 103 -25.86 -8.03 -21.42
N VAL A 104 -27.11 -8.48 -21.46
CA VAL A 104 -27.92 -8.75 -20.29
C VAL A 104 -28.10 -10.26 -20.18
N ARG A 105 -27.87 -10.79 -18.98
CA ARG A 105 -28.05 -12.22 -18.70
C ARG A 105 -29.44 -12.40 -18.11
N THR A 106 -30.30 -13.10 -18.82
CA THR A 106 -31.65 -13.43 -18.35
C THR A 106 -31.69 -14.87 -17.86
N LEU A 107 -32.51 -15.10 -16.82
CA LEU A 107 -32.84 -16.46 -16.40
C LEU A 107 -33.96 -16.94 -17.32
N ASP A 108 -33.80 -18.11 -17.95
CA ASP A 108 -34.91 -18.73 -18.66
C ASP A 108 -35.91 -19.28 -17.62
N PRO A 109 -37.15 -18.74 -17.56
CA PRO A 109 -38.14 -19.16 -16.57
C PRO A 109 -38.60 -20.62 -16.76
N ARG A 110 -38.30 -21.27 -17.90
CA ARG A 110 -38.77 -22.63 -18.18
C ARG A 110 -37.92 -23.74 -17.53
N ASP A 111 -36.72 -23.44 -17.07
CA ASP A 111 -35.78 -24.47 -16.58
C ASP A 111 -35.90 -24.82 -15.08
N ASP A 112 -36.82 -24.19 -14.35
CA ASP A 112 -36.98 -24.42 -12.90
C ASP A 112 -37.52 -25.82 -12.54
N ALA A 113 -38.08 -26.58 -13.49
CA ALA A 113 -38.68 -27.88 -13.18
C ALA A 113 -37.70 -29.06 -13.15
N SER A 114 -36.51 -28.94 -13.77
CA SER A 114 -35.65 -30.13 -14.01
C SER A 114 -34.45 -30.26 -13.08
N GLY A 115 -34.13 -29.25 -12.27
CA GLY A 115 -32.94 -29.25 -11.40
C GLY A 115 -31.60 -29.33 -12.16
N ARG A 116 -31.62 -29.39 -13.50
CA ARG A 116 -30.44 -29.19 -14.33
C ARG A 116 -30.20 -27.68 -14.42
N TYR A 117 -28.96 -27.30 -14.20
CA TYR A 117 -28.48 -25.92 -14.35
C TYR A 117 -28.78 -25.45 -15.78
N GLY A 118 -29.91 -24.75 -15.92
CA GLY A 118 -30.41 -24.20 -17.16
C GLY A 118 -29.49 -23.14 -17.75
N TRP A 119 -29.49 -23.08 -19.06
CA TRP A 119 -28.68 -22.19 -19.87
C TRP A 119 -29.09 -20.73 -19.60
N MET A 120 -28.13 -19.88 -19.23
CA MET A 120 -28.41 -18.44 -19.22
C MET A 120 -28.45 -17.95 -20.66
N HIS A 121 -29.58 -17.39 -21.07
CA HIS A 121 -29.67 -16.71 -22.35
C HIS A 121 -28.99 -15.35 -22.20
N GLU A 122 -28.13 -15.02 -23.16
CA GLU A 122 -27.42 -13.76 -23.20
C GLU A 122 -27.96 -12.94 -24.36
N ASP A 123 -28.72 -11.91 -24.04
CA ASP A 123 -29.28 -10.99 -25.02
C ASP A 123 -28.38 -9.74 -25.06
N HIS A 124 -27.87 -9.39 -26.24
CA HIS A 124 -27.17 -8.13 -26.39
C HIS A 124 -28.18 -6.98 -26.50
N ILE A 125 -28.05 -5.98 -25.62
CA ILE A 125 -28.89 -4.77 -25.64
C ILE A 125 -28.25 -3.64 -26.46
N PHE A 126 -26.96 -3.78 -26.79
CA PHE A 126 -26.21 -2.82 -27.60
C PHE A 126 -25.07 -3.53 -28.34
N SER A 127 -24.87 -3.17 -29.60
CA SER A 127 -23.72 -3.58 -30.42
C SER A 127 -23.47 -2.52 -31.48
N ASP A 128 -22.40 -1.73 -31.32
CA ASP A 128 -22.01 -0.73 -32.32
C ASP A 128 -20.52 -0.39 -32.21
N THR A 129 -19.99 0.27 -33.24
CA THR A 129 -18.66 0.86 -33.27
C THR A 129 -18.65 2.15 -32.45
N VAL A 130 -18.01 2.09 -31.28
CA VAL A 130 -17.96 3.21 -30.33
C VAL A 130 -16.80 4.17 -30.62
N PHE A 131 -15.70 3.69 -31.20
CA PHE A 131 -14.59 4.52 -31.68
C PHE A 131 -14.26 4.14 -33.13
N ARG A 132 -14.20 5.14 -34.02
CA ARG A 132 -13.88 4.94 -35.44
C ARG A 132 -12.53 5.55 -35.79
N GLY A 133 -11.70 4.77 -36.49
CA GLY A 133 -10.43 5.22 -37.05
C GLY A 133 -9.42 5.73 -36.02
N VAL A 134 -9.45 5.19 -34.80
CA VAL A 134 -8.48 5.52 -33.75
C VAL A 134 -7.15 4.81 -34.01
N THR A 135 -6.08 5.37 -33.45
CA THR A 135 -4.72 4.82 -33.52
C THR A 135 -4.19 4.51 -32.13
N LEU A 136 -3.15 3.67 -32.03
CA LEU A 136 -2.45 3.40 -30.75
C LEU A 136 -1.75 4.63 -30.16
N MET A 137 -1.75 5.76 -30.87
CA MET A 137 -1.15 7.03 -30.47
C MET A 137 -2.18 8.01 -29.91
N ASP A 138 -3.47 7.78 -30.13
CA ASP A 138 -4.50 8.69 -29.64
C ASP A 138 -4.65 8.55 -28.11
N GLU A 139 -4.68 9.67 -27.42
CA GLU A 139 -4.87 9.75 -25.97
C GLU A 139 -6.16 10.51 -25.67
N HIS A 140 -6.93 10.06 -24.66
CA HIS A 140 -8.13 10.73 -24.16
C HIS A 140 -9.23 10.98 -25.20
N VAL A 141 -9.48 10.02 -26.10
CA VAL A 141 -10.63 10.08 -27.01
C VAL A 141 -11.88 9.69 -26.24
N HIS A 142 -12.93 10.51 -26.32
CA HIS A 142 -14.17 10.29 -25.57
C HIS A 142 -15.35 10.07 -26.52
N THR A 143 -16.24 9.16 -26.13
CA THR A 143 -17.52 8.93 -26.80
C THR A 143 -18.61 8.67 -25.77
N LYS A 144 -19.86 8.91 -26.14
CA LYS A 144 -21.03 8.71 -25.29
C LYS A 144 -22.02 7.81 -25.99
N VAL A 145 -22.46 6.78 -25.28
CA VAL A 145 -23.43 5.81 -25.79
C VAL A 145 -24.66 5.88 -24.90
N ASN A 146 -25.84 6.08 -25.49
CA ASN A 146 -27.09 5.99 -24.75
C ASN A 146 -27.57 4.55 -24.74
N LEU A 147 -27.72 3.99 -23.55
CA LEU A 147 -28.15 2.62 -23.30
C LEU A 147 -29.54 2.64 -22.67
N SER A 148 -30.38 1.71 -23.11
CA SER A 148 -31.69 1.45 -22.52
C SER A 148 -31.62 0.11 -21.79
N ILE A 149 -31.40 0.14 -20.47
CA ILE A 149 -31.21 -1.07 -19.66
C ILE A 149 -32.58 -1.62 -19.25
N PRO A 150 -32.96 -2.84 -19.63
CA PRO A 150 -34.24 -3.45 -19.26
C PRO A 150 -34.26 -3.79 -17.76
N LEU A 151 -35.13 -3.13 -16.99
CA LEU A 151 -35.20 -3.32 -15.54
C LEU A 151 -35.95 -4.58 -15.12
N GLU A 152 -36.78 -5.14 -16.01
CA GLU A 152 -37.59 -6.34 -15.75
C GLU A 152 -36.74 -7.57 -15.36
N THR A 153 -35.46 -7.58 -15.73
CA THR A 153 -34.54 -8.72 -15.51
C THR A 153 -33.87 -8.73 -14.13
N PHE A 154 -33.86 -7.60 -13.41
CA PHE A 154 -33.14 -7.45 -12.14
C PHE A 154 -33.86 -7.95 -10.88
N PRO A 155 -35.20 -7.88 -10.76
CA PRO A 155 -35.93 -8.39 -9.59
C PRO A 155 -35.73 -9.88 -9.35
N GLU A 156 -35.49 -10.67 -10.40
CA GLU A 156 -35.44 -12.15 -10.34
C GLU A 156 -34.02 -12.72 -10.22
N ALA A 157 -32.99 -11.87 -10.18
CA ALA A 157 -31.60 -12.30 -10.24
C ALA A 157 -31.17 -13.12 -8.98
N ARG A 158 -31.39 -14.43 -9.01
CA ARG A 158 -30.75 -15.40 -8.11
C ARG A 158 -29.34 -15.70 -8.63
N ALA A 159 -28.34 -15.62 -7.77
CA ALA A 159 -26.97 -16.02 -8.10
C ALA A 159 -26.89 -17.54 -8.32
N ARG A 160 -27.12 -18.02 -9.55
CA ARG A 160 -26.91 -19.43 -9.94
C ARG A 160 -25.59 -19.64 -10.68
N LYS A 161 -25.03 -20.83 -10.50
CA LYS A 161 -23.74 -21.27 -11.05
C LYS A 161 -23.87 -21.58 -12.55
N MET A 162 -22.99 -21.00 -13.38
CA MET A 162 -23.02 -21.15 -14.83
C MET A 162 -22.40 -22.46 -15.28
N LYS A 163 -23.01 -23.09 -16.30
CA LYS A 163 -22.40 -24.15 -17.10
C LYS A 163 -22.70 -23.83 -18.57
N GLY A 164 -21.69 -23.39 -19.30
CA GLY A 164 -21.77 -23.26 -20.76
C GLY A 164 -21.10 -24.46 -21.41
N ASP A 165 -21.74 -25.15 -22.34
CA ASP A 165 -21.07 -26.03 -23.30
C ASP A 165 -20.51 -25.15 -24.41
N PHE A 166 -19.20 -25.11 -24.51
CA PHE A 166 -18.51 -24.59 -25.69
C PHE A 166 -18.33 -25.78 -26.65
N SER A 167 -19.37 -26.12 -27.40
CA SER A 167 -19.16 -26.87 -28.63
C SER A 167 -18.26 -26.03 -29.56
N PRO A 168 -17.31 -26.63 -30.28
CA PRO A 168 -16.51 -25.90 -31.24
C PRO A 168 -17.42 -25.20 -32.25
N PRO A 169 -17.13 -23.94 -32.64
CA PRO A 169 -17.95 -23.20 -33.60
C PRO A 169 -18.00 -23.97 -34.92
N GLU A 170 -19.20 -24.23 -35.42
CA GLU A 170 -19.41 -24.99 -36.68
C GLU A 170 -19.59 -24.05 -37.88
N SER A 171 -20.06 -22.82 -37.65
CA SER A 171 -20.23 -21.81 -38.69
C SER A 171 -19.08 -20.80 -38.75
N LEU A 172 -18.85 -20.21 -39.94
CA LEU A 172 -17.84 -19.16 -40.13
C LEU A 172 -18.09 -17.95 -39.23
N ASP A 173 -19.36 -17.58 -39.04
CA ASP A 173 -19.77 -16.45 -38.19
C ASP A 173 -19.50 -16.75 -36.72
N GLU A 174 -19.78 -17.97 -36.25
CA GLU A 174 -19.39 -18.41 -34.90
C GLU A 174 -17.88 -18.42 -34.72
N LEU A 175 -17.12 -18.77 -35.75
CA LEU A 175 -15.65 -18.79 -35.69
C LEU A 175 -15.08 -17.36 -35.66
N GLN A 176 -15.69 -16.42 -36.39
CA GLN A 176 -15.38 -15.00 -36.29
C GLN A 176 -15.74 -14.44 -34.90
N ASN A 177 -16.90 -14.78 -34.36
CA ASN A 177 -17.32 -14.36 -33.03
C ASN A 177 -16.42 -14.94 -31.94
N ALA A 178 -16.09 -16.23 -32.01
CA ALA A 178 -15.16 -16.89 -31.09
C ALA A 178 -13.75 -16.27 -31.18
N ALA A 179 -13.31 -15.91 -32.39
CA ALA A 179 -12.07 -15.16 -32.57
C ALA A 179 -12.18 -13.78 -31.89
N LEU A 180 -13.24 -13.01 -32.15
CA LEU A 180 -13.49 -11.70 -31.54
C LEU A 180 -13.51 -11.77 -30.01
N GLU A 181 -14.20 -12.75 -29.44
CA GLU A 181 -14.26 -12.98 -27.99
C GLU A 181 -12.90 -13.34 -27.39
N SER A 182 -12.03 -14.00 -28.14
CA SER A 182 -10.69 -14.39 -27.66
C SER A 182 -9.77 -13.20 -27.38
N PHE A 183 -10.04 -12.03 -27.99
CA PHE A 183 -9.30 -10.79 -27.73
C PHE A 183 -10.14 -9.66 -27.13
N ALA A 184 -11.47 -9.80 -27.09
CA ALA A 184 -12.35 -8.88 -26.38
C ALA A 184 -12.03 -8.85 -24.88
N ILE A 185 -12.21 -7.70 -24.24
CA ILE A 185 -12.20 -7.54 -22.78
C ILE A 185 -13.62 -7.29 -22.30
N SER A 186 -13.97 -7.88 -21.16
CA SER A 186 -15.24 -7.61 -20.49
C SER A 186 -15.02 -6.68 -19.31
N ALA A 187 -15.87 -5.67 -19.20
CA ALA A 187 -15.94 -4.80 -18.04
C ALA A 187 -17.36 -4.84 -17.48
N PRO A 188 -17.54 -5.01 -16.16
CA PRO A 188 -18.86 -4.94 -15.56
C PRO A 188 -19.39 -3.50 -15.67
N LEU A 189 -20.51 -3.31 -16.37
CA LEU A 189 -21.23 -2.02 -16.40
C LEU A 189 -22.18 -1.86 -15.21
N ILE A 190 -22.53 -2.97 -14.58
CA ILE A 190 -23.38 -3.00 -13.40
C ILE A 190 -22.60 -3.71 -12.31
N ASP A 191 -22.33 -2.99 -11.23
CA ASP A 191 -21.75 -3.57 -10.03
C ASP A 191 -22.89 -3.80 -9.02
N LEU A 192 -23.24 -5.06 -8.83
CA LEU A 192 -24.21 -5.45 -7.83
C LEU A 192 -23.47 -5.58 -6.50
N HIS A 193 -23.76 -4.67 -5.56
CA HIS A 193 -23.29 -4.89 -4.20
C HIS A 193 -23.80 -6.26 -3.70
N PRO A 194 -22.96 -7.04 -2.99
CA PRO A 194 -23.31 -8.38 -2.50
C PRO A 194 -24.37 -8.39 -1.39
N THR A 195 -25.07 -7.27 -1.17
CA THR A 195 -26.14 -7.17 -0.19
C THR A 195 -27.34 -8.02 -0.65
N LYS A 196 -27.69 -9.03 0.16
CA LYS A 196 -28.92 -9.80 -0.02
C LYS A 196 -30.12 -8.86 0.07
N SER A 197 -31.07 -8.97 -0.86
CA SER A 197 -32.36 -8.28 -0.75
C SER A 197 -33.14 -8.80 0.44
N ALA A 198 -33.92 -7.93 1.10
CA ALA A 198 -34.89 -8.37 2.11
C ALA A 198 -35.98 -9.27 1.50
N CYS A 199 -36.21 -9.17 0.18
CA CYS A 199 -37.24 -9.89 -0.57
C CYS A 199 -36.89 -11.33 -0.97
N GLY A 200 -35.81 -11.91 -0.44
CA GLY A 200 -35.58 -13.34 -0.61
C GLY A 200 -36.70 -14.12 0.07
N ARG A 201 -37.45 -14.95 -0.67
CA ARG A 201 -38.28 -16.00 -0.05
C ARG A 201 -37.36 -16.78 0.87
N LYS A 202 -37.64 -16.77 2.18
CA LYS A 202 -37.02 -17.72 3.11
C LYS A 202 -37.43 -19.10 2.64
N THR A 203 -36.60 -19.74 1.83
CA THR A 203 -36.76 -21.17 1.57
C THR A 203 -36.46 -21.87 2.89
N GLU A 204 -37.42 -22.65 3.38
CA GLU A 204 -37.35 -23.37 4.66
C GLU A 204 -36.08 -24.24 4.80
N GLN A 205 -35.40 -24.54 3.70
CA GLN A 205 -34.11 -25.22 3.65
C GLN A 205 -32.88 -24.39 4.07
N GLU A 206 -32.95 -23.06 4.16
CA GLU A 206 -31.81 -22.23 4.58
C GLU A 206 -31.70 -22.06 6.11
N GLU A 207 -32.65 -22.60 6.91
CA GLU A 207 -32.61 -22.49 8.38
C GLU A 207 -31.63 -23.47 9.06
N GLU A 208 -31.11 -24.49 8.36
CA GLU A 208 -30.22 -25.50 8.97
C GLU A 208 -28.73 -25.31 8.69
N ASP A 209 -28.33 -24.50 7.69
CA ASP A 209 -26.91 -24.27 7.40
C ASP A 209 -26.36 -23.14 8.28
N ASN A 210 -26.09 -23.48 9.54
CA ASN A 210 -25.32 -22.66 10.50
C ASN A 210 -23.83 -22.52 10.11
N GLY A 211 -23.51 -22.55 8.82
CA GLY A 211 -22.19 -22.16 8.33
C GLY A 211 -21.87 -20.75 8.83
N PRO A 212 -20.60 -20.48 9.22
CA PRO A 212 -20.21 -19.17 9.71
C PRO A 212 -20.64 -18.14 8.68
N ALA A 213 -21.55 -17.25 9.08
CA ALA A 213 -22.11 -16.21 8.24
C ALA A 213 -20.98 -15.62 7.39
N LEU A 214 -21.06 -15.84 6.06
CA LEU A 214 -20.06 -15.39 5.10
C LEU A 214 -19.68 -13.96 5.49
N GLY A 215 -18.43 -13.80 5.97
CA GLY A 215 -18.03 -12.76 6.92
C GLY A 215 -18.71 -11.44 6.66
N THR A 216 -19.35 -10.89 7.69
CA THR A 216 -19.96 -9.54 7.78
C THR A 216 -19.44 -8.61 6.70
N GLY A 217 -20.07 -8.69 5.52
CA GLY A 217 -19.68 -7.92 4.36
C GLY A 217 -19.73 -6.47 4.76
N GLU A 218 -18.58 -5.80 4.64
CA GLU A 218 -18.39 -4.42 5.04
C GLU A 218 -19.58 -3.55 4.62
N LEU A 219 -20.18 -2.89 5.61
CA LEU A 219 -21.35 -2.05 5.42
C LEU A 219 -20.94 -0.77 4.66
N VAL A 220 -20.87 -0.86 3.33
CA VAL A 220 -20.57 0.27 2.44
C VAL A 220 -21.68 1.31 2.59
N THR A 221 -21.40 2.39 3.30
CA THR A 221 -22.35 3.49 3.46
C THR A 221 -22.40 4.30 2.16
N SER A 222 -23.61 4.41 1.58
CA SER A 222 -23.85 5.24 0.39
C SER A 222 -23.44 6.70 0.63
N THR A 223 -22.94 7.37 -0.41
CA THR A 223 -22.45 8.77 -0.40
C THR A 223 -23.50 9.79 0.04
N LYS A 224 -24.77 9.42 0.16
CA LYS A 224 -25.88 10.28 0.59
C LYS A 224 -26.41 9.98 2.00
N GLY A 225 -25.69 9.22 2.83
CA GLY A 225 -26.08 8.96 4.23
C GLY A 225 -27.36 8.14 4.39
N LYS A 226 -27.86 7.54 3.30
CA LYS A 226 -28.93 6.55 3.35
C LYS A 226 -28.33 5.17 3.67
N PRO A 227 -29.07 4.28 4.35
CA PRO A 227 -28.66 2.90 4.56
C PRO A 227 -28.23 2.28 3.23
N PRO A 228 -27.17 1.45 3.17
CA PRO A 228 -26.79 0.71 1.96
C PRO A 228 -27.97 -0.06 1.34
N LEU A 229 -28.93 -0.45 2.19
CA LEU A 229 -30.15 -1.13 1.80
C LEU A 229 -31.16 -0.23 1.05
N LYS A 230 -31.11 1.11 1.21
CA LYS A 230 -31.98 2.04 0.47
C LYS A 230 -31.50 2.38 -0.94
N VAL A 231 -30.30 1.97 -1.32
CA VAL A 231 -29.68 2.34 -2.60
C VAL A 231 -29.09 1.09 -3.24
N HIS A 232 -29.94 0.30 -3.87
CA HIS A 232 -29.58 -0.94 -4.53
C HIS A 232 -29.58 -0.79 -6.05
N PRO A 233 -28.87 -1.70 -6.73
CA PRO A 233 -27.57 -1.54 -7.41
C PRO A 233 -27.27 -0.20 -8.12
N HIS A 234 -26.01 -0.01 -8.54
CA HIS A 234 -25.62 1.17 -9.32
C HIS A 234 -25.14 0.73 -10.70
N VAL A 235 -25.48 1.53 -11.72
CA VAL A 235 -24.89 1.42 -13.05
C VAL A 235 -23.65 2.29 -13.08
N VAL A 236 -22.52 1.69 -13.45
CA VAL A 236 -21.26 2.38 -13.68
C VAL A 236 -21.32 2.98 -15.09
N THR A 237 -21.39 4.30 -15.17
CA THR A 237 -21.58 5.03 -16.43
C THR A 237 -20.28 5.48 -17.07
N LYS A 238 -19.13 5.03 -16.57
CA LYS A 238 -17.83 5.43 -17.12
C LYS A 238 -16.89 4.25 -17.23
N THR A 239 -16.25 4.15 -18.39
CA THR A 239 -15.25 3.12 -18.68
C THR A 239 -14.06 3.76 -19.37
N ASP A 240 -12.88 3.65 -18.76
CA ASP A 240 -11.60 4.03 -19.36
C ASP A 240 -10.92 2.80 -19.96
N LEU A 241 -11.02 2.67 -21.28
CA LEU A 241 -10.38 1.64 -22.09
C LEU A 241 -8.98 2.10 -22.48
N ARG A 242 -7.99 1.34 -22.04
CA ARG A 242 -6.58 1.52 -22.38
C ARG A 242 -6.13 0.41 -23.30
N VAL A 243 -5.47 0.78 -24.39
CA VAL A 243 -4.89 -0.18 -25.33
C VAL A 243 -3.38 -0.06 -25.28
N VAL A 244 -2.71 -1.16 -24.99
CA VAL A 244 -1.25 -1.15 -24.85
C VAL A 244 -0.62 -1.00 -26.23
N ARG A 245 0.06 0.13 -26.42
CA ARG A 245 0.94 0.41 -27.54
C ARG A 245 2.17 -0.50 -27.44
N MET A 246 2.18 -1.50 -28.30
CA MET A 246 3.30 -2.43 -28.48
C MET A 246 3.74 -2.41 -29.93
N ASP A 247 5.00 -2.04 -30.14
CA ASP A 247 5.69 -2.04 -31.44
C ASP A 247 6.81 -3.09 -31.47
N LYS A 248 6.96 -3.88 -30.40
CA LYS A 248 8.00 -4.88 -30.24
C LYS A 248 7.61 -6.17 -30.96
N ILE A 249 8.57 -6.75 -31.68
CA ILE A 249 8.44 -8.11 -32.21
C ILE A 249 8.90 -9.12 -31.15
N TYR A 250 8.21 -10.26 -31.08
CA TYR A 250 8.55 -11.32 -30.15
C TYR A 250 9.31 -12.45 -30.84
N ASN A 251 10.20 -13.09 -30.09
CA ASN A 251 10.77 -14.36 -30.50
C ASN A 251 9.68 -15.43 -30.47
N LYS A 252 9.35 -16.03 -31.62
CA LYS A 252 8.21 -16.95 -31.72
C LYS A 252 8.32 -18.14 -30.79
N LYS A 253 9.52 -18.69 -30.59
CA LYS A 253 9.72 -19.85 -29.71
C LYS A 253 9.43 -19.48 -28.25
N ALA A 254 9.93 -18.33 -27.79
CA ALA A 254 9.66 -17.84 -26.44
C ALA A 254 8.18 -17.50 -26.26
N TYR A 255 7.57 -16.85 -27.26
CA TYR A 255 6.15 -16.52 -27.28
C TYR A 255 5.26 -17.76 -27.20
N ASP A 256 5.50 -18.77 -28.04
CA ASP A 256 4.71 -20.01 -28.07
C ASP A 256 4.85 -20.79 -26.74
N ALA A 257 6.06 -20.77 -26.13
CA ALA A 257 6.28 -21.38 -24.82
C ALA A 257 5.47 -20.66 -23.72
N HIS A 258 5.49 -19.32 -23.71
CA HIS A 258 4.74 -18.51 -22.77
C HIS A 258 3.22 -18.64 -22.96
N HIS A 259 2.74 -18.59 -24.21
CA HIS A 259 1.32 -18.81 -24.54
C HIS A 259 0.85 -20.21 -24.10
N LYS A 260 1.68 -21.23 -24.27
CA LYS A 260 1.40 -22.60 -23.80
C LYS A 260 1.38 -22.70 -22.27
N GLN A 261 2.27 -21.97 -21.59
CA GLN A 261 2.26 -21.88 -20.12
C GLN A 261 0.97 -21.22 -19.63
N LEU A 262 0.59 -20.09 -20.22
CA LEU A 262 -0.69 -19.44 -19.95
C LEU A 262 -1.83 -20.45 -20.07
N ARG A 263 -2.01 -21.10 -21.22
CA ARG A 263 -3.10 -22.09 -21.40
C ARG A 263 -3.15 -23.20 -20.33
N ARG A 264 -2.00 -23.63 -19.81
CA ARG A 264 -1.89 -24.69 -18.79
C ARG A 264 -2.17 -24.23 -17.36
N ASP A 265 -1.81 -22.99 -17.03
CA ASP A 265 -1.85 -22.50 -15.66
C ASP A 265 -3.08 -21.62 -15.42
N ASP A 266 -4.07 -22.18 -14.72
CA ASP A 266 -5.32 -21.51 -14.36
C ASP A 266 -5.10 -20.25 -13.51
N VAL A 267 -4.04 -20.24 -12.70
CA VAL A 267 -3.69 -19.12 -11.82
C VAL A 267 -3.09 -17.98 -12.65
N MET A 268 -2.15 -18.28 -13.54
CA MET A 268 -1.56 -17.29 -14.45
C MET A 268 -2.58 -16.74 -15.45
N ASN A 269 -3.52 -17.59 -15.88
CA ASN A 269 -4.65 -17.15 -16.69
C ASN A 269 -5.67 -16.33 -15.90
N GLY A 270 -5.54 -16.10 -14.59
CA GLY A 270 -6.47 -15.29 -13.80
C GLY A 270 -7.94 -15.72 -13.86
N CYS A 271 -8.21 -16.90 -14.43
CA CYS A 271 -9.52 -17.53 -14.58
C CYS A 271 -9.57 -18.66 -13.56
N THR A 272 -9.65 -18.32 -12.27
CA THR A 272 -9.75 -19.34 -11.24
C THR A 272 -11.01 -20.17 -11.47
N ARG A 273 -10.84 -21.49 -11.63
CA ARG A 273 -11.95 -22.45 -11.68
C ARG A 273 -12.62 -22.50 -10.32
N ALA A 274 -13.51 -21.56 -10.03
CA ALA A 274 -14.33 -21.62 -8.83
C ALA A 274 -15.35 -22.78 -8.98
N GLY A 275 -14.98 -23.96 -8.48
CA GLY A 275 -15.91 -25.09 -8.31
C GLY A 275 -16.14 -25.96 -9.55
N GLY A 276 -15.12 -26.24 -10.36
CA GLY A 276 -15.16 -27.29 -11.40
C GLY A 276 -15.98 -26.98 -12.66
N GLY A 277 -16.56 -25.79 -12.78
CA GLY A 277 -17.27 -25.33 -13.98
C GLY A 277 -16.35 -24.93 -15.13
N LEU A 278 -16.92 -24.77 -16.33
CA LEU A 278 -16.21 -24.20 -17.48
C LEU A 278 -15.73 -22.77 -17.18
N ARG A 279 -14.59 -22.41 -17.79
CA ARG A 279 -13.95 -21.10 -17.58
C ARG A 279 -14.75 -20.03 -18.32
N ASP A 280 -15.41 -19.13 -17.58
CA ASP A 280 -15.92 -17.89 -18.17
C ASP A 280 -14.74 -16.93 -18.39
N GLY A 281 -14.26 -16.85 -19.63
CA GLY A 281 -13.15 -15.97 -20.05
C GLY A 281 -13.35 -14.50 -19.66
N ARG A 282 -14.60 -14.10 -19.43
CA ARG A 282 -15.02 -12.72 -19.10
C ARG A 282 -14.79 -12.36 -17.64
N ARG A 283 -14.68 -13.35 -16.76
CA ARG A 283 -14.41 -13.15 -15.32
C ARG A 283 -12.93 -13.20 -14.97
N CYS A 284 -12.09 -13.41 -15.97
CA CYS A 284 -10.69 -13.61 -15.72
C CYS A 284 -10.01 -12.28 -15.40
N SER A 285 -9.24 -12.24 -14.31
CA SER A 285 -8.40 -11.09 -14.02
C SER A 285 -7.28 -11.00 -15.07
N ARG A 286 -7.30 -9.95 -15.89
CA ARG A 286 -6.30 -9.70 -16.94
C ARG A 286 -5.31 -8.65 -16.44
N GLN A 287 -4.11 -9.10 -16.09
CA GLN A 287 -3.01 -8.23 -15.72
C GLN A 287 -1.92 -8.31 -16.78
N PHE A 288 -1.48 -7.15 -17.26
CA PHE A 288 -0.43 -7.07 -18.28
C PHE A 288 0.88 -7.74 -17.80
N LEU A 289 1.19 -7.62 -16.51
CA LEU A 289 2.39 -8.20 -15.90
C LEU A 289 2.50 -9.72 -16.11
N ASN A 290 1.38 -10.45 -16.06
CA ASN A 290 1.38 -11.92 -16.14
C ASN A 290 1.11 -12.44 -17.55
N ARG A 291 0.32 -11.70 -18.35
CA ARG A 291 -0.15 -12.19 -19.66
C ARG A 291 0.54 -11.58 -20.86
N ALA A 292 1.06 -10.36 -20.75
CA ALA A 292 1.50 -9.58 -21.90
C ALA A 292 0.42 -9.54 -23.00
N ASN A 293 0.84 -9.39 -24.26
CA ASN A 293 0.03 -9.68 -25.43
C ASN A 293 -0.03 -11.19 -25.77
N CYS A 294 0.46 -12.06 -24.89
CA CYS A 294 0.53 -13.50 -25.15
C CYS A 294 -0.81 -14.22 -24.94
N GLU A 295 -1.90 -13.52 -24.67
CA GLU A 295 -3.23 -14.13 -24.52
C GLU A 295 -3.80 -14.63 -25.86
N ALA A 296 -3.59 -13.88 -26.94
CA ALA A 296 -4.11 -14.19 -28.27
C ALA A 296 -2.98 -14.54 -29.24
N ARG A 297 -3.08 -15.68 -29.93
CA ARG A 297 -2.14 -16.10 -30.97
C ARG A 297 -2.88 -16.22 -32.28
N ILE A 298 -2.59 -15.34 -33.24
CA ILE A 298 -3.31 -15.24 -34.51
C ILE A 298 -2.37 -15.71 -35.61
N GLU A 299 -2.79 -16.72 -36.36
CA GLU A 299 -2.09 -17.14 -37.57
C GLU A 299 -2.71 -16.41 -38.77
N LEU A 300 -1.88 -15.67 -39.50
CA LEU A 300 -2.25 -14.91 -40.68
C LEU A 300 -1.71 -15.61 -41.92
N GLU A 301 -2.53 -15.75 -42.94
CA GLU A 301 -2.10 -16.17 -44.28
C GLU A 301 -2.00 -14.93 -45.16
N ILE A 302 -0.77 -14.51 -45.46
CA ILE A 302 -0.51 -13.29 -46.24
C ILE A 302 -0.04 -13.69 -47.63
N PRO A 303 -0.76 -13.32 -48.70
CA PRO A 303 -0.32 -13.59 -50.06
C PRO A 303 1.00 -12.84 -50.31
N ASP A 304 2.02 -13.56 -50.75
CA ASP A 304 3.27 -12.96 -51.20
C ASP A 304 3.07 -12.41 -52.62
N GLU A 305 3.14 -11.08 -52.77
CA GLU A 305 2.96 -10.40 -54.04
C GLU A 305 3.90 -10.91 -55.14
N LYS A 306 5.09 -11.43 -54.78
CA LYS A 306 6.09 -11.89 -55.76
C LYS A 306 5.88 -13.34 -56.19
N THR A 307 5.44 -14.20 -55.28
CA THR A 307 5.38 -15.65 -55.53
C THR A 307 3.96 -16.17 -55.70
N SER A 308 2.94 -15.34 -55.44
CA SER A 308 1.51 -15.73 -55.36
C SER A 308 1.23 -16.85 -54.33
N THR A 309 2.20 -17.19 -53.49
CA THR A 309 2.05 -18.19 -52.43
C THR A 309 1.74 -17.49 -51.11
N SER A 310 0.75 -18.02 -50.37
CA SER A 310 0.43 -17.53 -49.04
C SER A 310 1.53 -17.91 -48.05
N ARG A 311 2.11 -16.92 -47.36
CA ARG A 311 3.04 -17.14 -46.26
C ARG A 311 2.28 -17.07 -44.93
N LYS A 312 2.47 -18.09 -44.10
CA LYS A 312 1.97 -18.08 -42.72
C LYS A 312 2.82 -17.18 -41.85
N GLN A 313 2.17 -16.25 -41.16
CA GLN A 313 2.78 -15.38 -40.16
C GLN A 313 2.01 -15.49 -38.85
N VAL A 314 2.68 -15.22 -37.73
CA VAL A 314 2.00 -15.18 -36.43
C VAL A 314 1.96 -13.73 -35.97
N ALA A 315 0.79 -13.30 -35.53
CA ALA A 315 0.58 -12.00 -34.93
C ALA A 315 -0.03 -12.12 -33.52
N TYR A 316 0.19 -11.09 -32.70
CA TYR A 316 -0.46 -10.94 -31.41
C TYR A 316 -1.44 -9.76 -31.44
N ALA A 317 -2.56 -9.88 -30.72
CA ALA A 317 -3.53 -8.80 -30.60
C ALA A 317 -3.03 -7.70 -29.63
N PRO A 318 -3.47 -6.44 -29.79
CA PRO A 318 -3.25 -5.41 -28.78
C PRO A 318 -3.81 -5.86 -27.41
N PHE A 319 -3.09 -5.56 -26.33
CA PHE A 319 -3.59 -5.85 -24.99
C PHE A 319 -4.58 -4.77 -24.59
N LEU A 320 -5.82 -5.18 -24.34
CA LEU A 320 -6.89 -4.31 -23.85
C LEU A 320 -6.93 -4.35 -22.33
N PHE A 321 -7.02 -3.18 -21.71
CA PHE A 321 -7.16 -3.03 -20.27
C PHE A 321 -8.28 -2.05 -19.99
N VAL A 322 -9.20 -2.42 -19.10
CA VAL A 322 -10.20 -1.49 -18.59
C VAL A 322 -9.80 -1.11 -17.19
N ASN A 323 -9.64 0.19 -16.94
CA ASN A 323 -9.46 0.69 -15.60
C ASN A 323 -10.81 0.64 -14.88
N SER A 324 -11.01 -0.43 -14.11
CA SER A 324 -12.22 -0.71 -13.34
C SER A 324 -12.47 0.30 -12.21
N ARG A 325 -11.59 1.28 -12.00
CA ARG A 325 -11.69 2.33 -10.97
C ARG A 325 -11.61 3.74 -11.53
N SER A 326 -11.79 3.89 -12.85
CA SER A 326 -11.79 5.18 -13.53
C SER A 326 -13.06 6.02 -13.29
N TRP A 327 -14.07 5.42 -12.66
CA TRP A 327 -15.33 6.05 -12.30
C TRP A 327 -15.25 6.74 -10.94
N GLY A 328 -15.80 7.95 -10.86
CA GLY A 328 -16.00 8.68 -9.61
C GLY A 328 -17.43 8.57 -9.08
N PRO A 329 -17.76 9.22 -7.96
CA PRO A 329 -19.12 9.22 -7.39
C PRO A 329 -20.23 9.71 -8.32
N LEU A 330 -19.89 10.54 -9.32
CA LEU A 330 -20.82 11.06 -10.32
C LEU A 330 -21.06 10.10 -11.49
N ASP A 331 -20.19 9.09 -11.62
CA ASP A 331 -20.26 8.06 -12.67
C ASP A 331 -21.04 6.82 -12.19
N MET A 332 -21.72 6.92 -11.05
CA MET A 332 -22.59 5.88 -10.51
C MET A 332 -24.02 6.38 -10.49
N ILE A 333 -24.89 5.76 -11.29
CA ILE A 333 -26.32 6.07 -11.27
C ILE A 333 -27.04 4.97 -10.50
N PRO A 334 -27.75 5.30 -9.40
CA PRO A 334 -28.52 4.30 -8.66
C PRO A 334 -29.67 3.80 -9.52
N MET A 335 -29.88 2.48 -9.53
CA MET A 335 -31.01 1.87 -10.20
C MET A 335 -32.29 2.14 -9.39
N PRO A 336 -33.44 2.42 -10.03
CA PRO A 336 -34.69 2.71 -9.33
C PRO A 336 -35.37 1.40 -8.86
N VAL A 337 -34.64 0.57 -8.12
CA VAL A 337 -35.12 -0.73 -7.61
C VAL A 337 -35.13 -0.67 -6.08
N ASP A 338 -36.33 -0.69 -5.49
CA ASP A 338 -36.47 -0.88 -4.04
C ASP A 338 -36.34 -2.39 -3.75
N ARG A 339 -35.36 -2.76 -2.90
CA ARG A 339 -35.22 -4.14 -2.39
C ARG A 339 -35.43 -4.24 -0.89
N GLU A 340 -35.80 -3.14 -0.22
CA GLU A 340 -36.18 -3.13 1.20
C GLU A 340 -37.65 -3.52 1.37
N HIS A 341 -38.54 -2.92 0.56
CA HIS A 341 -39.98 -3.15 0.68
C HIS A 341 -40.43 -4.14 -0.40
N CYS A 342 -40.81 -5.32 0.04
CA CYS A 342 -41.39 -6.37 -0.81
C CYS A 342 -42.90 -6.22 -0.68
N PRO A 343 -43.58 -5.54 -1.62
CA PRO A 343 -45.01 -5.36 -1.48
C PRO A 343 -45.70 -6.72 -1.51
N GLU A 344 -46.44 -7.01 -0.45
CA GLU A 344 -47.36 -8.13 -0.38
C GLU A 344 -48.53 -7.84 -1.34
N GLY A 345 -48.35 -8.14 -2.63
CA GLY A 345 -49.46 -8.27 -3.59
C GLY A 345 -49.49 -7.36 -4.82
N SER A 346 -48.55 -6.41 -5.01
CA SER A 346 -48.34 -5.77 -6.32
C SER A 346 -46.97 -5.10 -6.36
N VAL A 347 -46.10 -5.54 -7.28
CA VAL A 347 -44.83 -4.85 -7.57
C VAL A 347 -45.22 -3.45 -8.05
N PRO A 348 -44.66 -2.35 -7.48
CA PRO A 348 -44.95 -1.02 -7.99
C PRO A 348 -44.56 -1.02 -9.46
N GLU A 349 -45.23 -0.27 -10.33
CA GLU A 349 -44.85 -0.14 -11.75
C GLU A 349 -43.41 0.39 -11.84
N THR A 350 -42.44 -0.52 -11.82
CA THR A 350 -41.04 -0.21 -12.07
C THR A 350 -40.94 0.15 -13.54
N PRO A 351 -40.24 1.24 -13.89
CA PRO A 351 -40.07 1.59 -15.29
C PRO A 351 -39.46 0.40 -16.04
N GLN A 352 -39.99 0.04 -17.20
CA GLN A 352 -39.49 -1.12 -17.97
C GLN A 352 -38.01 -0.96 -18.35
N PHE A 353 -37.57 0.29 -18.55
CA PHE A 353 -36.21 0.62 -18.96
C PHE A 353 -35.63 1.76 -18.15
N MET A 354 -34.32 1.72 -17.94
CA MET A 354 -33.53 2.81 -17.41
C MET A 354 -32.63 3.36 -18.51
N GLN A 355 -32.81 4.64 -18.84
CA GLN A 355 -31.94 5.35 -19.78
C GLN A 355 -30.64 5.73 -19.07
N VAL A 356 -29.51 5.29 -19.62
CA VAL A 356 -28.18 5.55 -19.07
C VAL A 356 -27.26 6.04 -20.19
N THR A 357 -26.56 7.15 -19.94
CA THR A 357 -25.48 7.58 -20.84
C THR A 357 -24.15 6.97 -20.37
N TRP A 358 -23.65 6.00 -21.10
CA TRP A 358 -22.35 5.38 -20.89
C TRP A 358 -21.25 6.21 -21.54
N ASN A 359 -20.36 6.74 -20.70
CA ASN A 359 -19.21 7.55 -21.08
C ASN A 359 -17.99 6.64 -21.26
N LEU A 360 -17.55 6.50 -22.50
CA LEU A 360 -16.39 5.72 -22.88
C LEU A 360 -15.21 6.65 -23.11
N ALA A 361 -14.07 6.29 -22.54
CA ALA A 361 -12.79 6.93 -22.83
C ALA A 361 -11.85 5.88 -23.43
N TYR A 362 -11.08 6.29 -24.43
CA TYR A 362 -10.04 5.51 -25.07
C TYR A 362 -8.69 6.19 -24.87
N SER A 363 -7.64 5.42 -24.58
CA SER A 363 -6.26 5.91 -24.60
C SER A 363 -5.28 4.82 -25.00
N GLY A 364 -4.49 5.07 -26.05
CA GLY A 364 -3.26 4.34 -26.32
C GLY A 364 -2.25 4.58 -25.19
N SER A 365 -1.68 3.53 -24.61
CA SER A 365 -0.75 3.63 -23.48
C SER A 365 0.46 2.73 -23.67
N THR A 366 1.66 3.16 -23.29
CA THR A 366 2.80 2.23 -23.22
C THR A 366 2.58 1.21 -22.11
N ALA A 367 3.22 0.05 -22.20
CA ALA A 367 3.24 -0.92 -21.10
C ALA A 367 3.72 -0.28 -19.78
N GLU A 368 4.75 0.57 -19.85
CA GLU A 368 5.26 1.33 -18.70
C GLU A 368 4.17 2.22 -18.08
N LYS A 369 3.44 3.01 -18.90
CA LYS A 369 2.35 3.86 -18.42
C LYS A 369 1.21 3.02 -17.84
N LEU A 370 0.93 1.85 -18.40
CA LEU A 370 -0.12 0.96 -17.90
C LEU A 370 0.27 0.36 -16.54
N LEU A 371 1.48 -0.16 -16.40
CA LEU A 371 1.99 -0.71 -15.14
C LEU A 371 2.16 0.38 -14.09
N LEU A 372 2.59 1.58 -14.49
CA LEU A 372 2.60 2.74 -13.61
C LEU A 372 1.18 3.15 -13.22
N ALA A 373 0.19 3.05 -14.11
CA ALA A 373 -1.20 3.34 -13.77
C ALA A 373 -1.77 2.32 -12.79
N ASP A 374 -1.49 1.03 -12.96
CA ASP A 374 -1.89 -0.04 -12.02
C ASP A 374 -1.16 0.11 -10.66
N PHE A 375 0.11 0.47 -10.69
CA PHE A 375 0.91 0.78 -9.51
C PHE A 375 0.44 2.06 -8.82
N LEU A 376 0.16 3.12 -9.58
CA LEU A 376 -0.38 4.37 -9.06
C LEU A 376 -1.80 4.19 -8.57
N GLU A 377 -2.62 3.34 -9.18
CA GLU A 377 -3.92 2.94 -8.63
C GLU A 377 -3.70 2.26 -7.28
N THR A 378 -2.72 1.36 -7.19
CA THR A 378 -2.31 0.75 -5.93
C THR A 378 -1.80 1.79 -4.92
N ILE A 379 -1.08 2.84 -5.35
CA ILE A 379 -0.66 3.96 -4.48
C ILE A 379 -1.82 4.91 -4.15
N GLN A 380 -2.77 5.10 -5.04
CA GLN A 380 -3.97 5.91 -4.80
C GLN A 380 -4.88 5.19 -3.81
N ARG A 381 -4.86 3.84 -3.77
CA ARG A 381 -5.40 3.09 -2.61
C ARG A 381 -4.70 3.50 -1.31
N ILE A 382 -3.40 3.77 -1.36
CA ILE A 382 -2.65 4.26 -0.20
C ILE A 382 -3.09 5.68 0.20
N HIS A 383 -3.25 6.59 -0.76
CA HIS A 383 -3.74 7.94 -0.45
C HIS A 383 -5.21 7.93 0.00
N GLY A 384 -5.96 6.90 -0.38
CA GLY A 384 -7.30 6.59 0.06
C GLY A 384 -8.33 7.44 -0.68
N HIS A 385 -9.16 6.79 -1.50
CA HIS A 385 -10.50 7.31 -1.74
C HIS A 385 -11.27 7.18 -0.44
N LYS A 386 -11.95 8.24 0.02
CA LYS A 386 -12.63 8.34 1.33
C LYS A 386 -13.55 7.15 1.72
N HIS A 387 -13.88 6.25 0.80
CA HIS A 387 -14.95 5.26 0.93
C HIS A 387 -14.55 3.78 0.77
N SER A 388 -13.27 3.41 0.63
CA SER A 388 -12.85 2.00 0.57
C SER A 388 -11.97 1.62 1.76
N ILE A 389 -12.33 0.55 2.48
CA ILE A 389 -11.66 0.09 3.70
C ILE A 389 -10.37 -0.70 3.37
N ASP A 390 -10.27 -1.31 2.17
CA ASP A 390 -9.04 -1.91 1.63
C ASP A 390 -7.85 -0.93 1.57
N ASN A 391 -8.11 0.37 1.70
CA ASN A 391 -7.11 1.43 1.74
C ASN A 391 -6.25 1.44 3.03
N HIS A 392 -6.65 0.73 4.09
CA HIS A 392 -5.87 0.65 5.32
C HIS A 392 -4.52 -0.06 5.14
N ILE A 393 -4.48 -1.09 4.29
CA ILE A 393 -3.27 -1.91 4.08
C ILE A 393 -2.17 -1.09 3.40
N GLY A 394 -2.55 -0.27 2.41
CA GLY A 394 -1.61 0.58 1.70
C GLY A 394 -0.97 1.67 2.57
N ARG A 395 -1.78 2.32 3.42
CA ARG A 395 -1.29 3.33 4.38
C ARG A 395 -0.34 2.70 5.39
N MET A 396 -0.70 1.53 5.90
CA MET A 396 0.17 0.76 6.79
C MET A 396 1.53 0.51 6.13
N PHE A 397 1.56 0.08 4.87
CA PHE A 397 2.82 -0.15 4.15
C PHE A 397 3.68 1.10 3.95
N ILE A 398 3.08 2.27 3.64
CA ILE A 398 3.86 3.53 3.57
C ILE A 398 4.38 3.95 4.94
N PHE A 399 3.55 3.86 5.98
CA PHE A 399 4.00 4.16 7.34
C PHE A 399 5.10 3.21 7.78
N ASP A 400 5.03 1.92 7.42
CA ASP A 400 6.07 0.94 7.66
C ASP A 400 7.35 1.30 6.90
N ALA A 401 7.26 1.68 5.61
CA ALA A 401 8.41 2.10 4.82
C ALA A 401 9.08 3.36 5.38
N ILE A 402 8.28 4.37 5.75
CA ILE A 402 8.76 5.60 6.40
C ILE A 402 9.39 5.26 7.76
N ALA A 403 8.76 4.40 8.55
CA ALA A 403 9.27 3.96 9.85
C ALA A 403 10.61 3.23 9.69
N VAL A 404 10.75 2.38 8.67
CA VAL A 404 12.02 1.71 8.35
C VAL A 404 13.10 2.72 7.97
N ILE A 405 12.80 3.70 7.12
CA ILE A 405 13.74 4.76 6.73
C ILE A 405 14.14 5.62 7.94
N LEU A 406 13.18 6.07 8.74
CA LEU A 406 13.43 6.87 9.94
C LEU A 406 14.20 6.08 10.99
N SER A 407 13.89 4.78 11.16
CA SER A 407 14.63 3.88 12.05
C SER A 407 16.08 3.73 11.59
N PHE A 408 16.31 3.56 10.28
CA PHE A 408 17.67 3.54 9.72
C PHE A 408 18.42 4.83 9.99
N ILE A 409 17.81 6.00 9.73
CA ILE A 409 18.41 7.31 10.03
C ILE A 409 18.72 7.44 11.54
N HIS A 410 17.77 7.04 12.39
CA HIS A 410 17.90 7.10 13.84
C HIS A 410 19.07 6.24 14.35
N VAL A 411 19.20 5.00 13.88
CA VAL A 411 20.31 4.09 14.24
C VAL A 411 21.65 4.69 13.83
N ASN A 412 21.75 5.26 12.63
CA ASN A 412 22.99 5.91 12.17
C ASN A 412 23.34 7.14 13.01
N LEU A 413 22.36 7.99 13.35
CA LEU A 413 22.55 9.15 14.21
C LEU A 413 22.95 8.75 15.64
N GLN A 414 22.31 7.72 16.20
CA GLN A 414 22.70 7.18 17.50
C GLN A 414 24.13 6.65 17.47
N PHE A 415 24.49 5.85 16.47
CA PHE A 415 25.84 5.34 16.33
C PHE A 415 26.84 6.50 16.27
N HIS A 416 26.60 7.49 15.41
CA HIS A 416 27.44 8.68 15.28
C HIS A 416 27.54 9.46 16.60
N TYR A 417 26.43 9.65 17.32
CA TYR A 417 26.39 10.32 18.61
C TYR A 417 27.26 9.61 19.66
N TRP A 418 27.03 8.31 19.87
CA TRP A 418 27.78 7.50 20.83
C TRP A 418 29.27 7.42 20.48
N TYR A 419 29.55 7.42 19.19
CA TYR A 419 30.88 7.31 18.66
C TYR A 419 31.71 8.60 18.79
N THR A 420 31.11 9.74 18.47
CA THR A 420 31.77 11.05 18.50
C THR A 420 31.88 11.64 19.91
N ARG A 421 31.03 11.21 20.83
CA ARG A 421 31.06 11.66 22.23
C ARG A 421 32.39 11.28 22.89
N SER A 422 33.19 12.30 23.18
CA SER A 422 34.54 12.15 23.78
C SER A 422 34.55 12.37 25.30
N THR A 423 33.43 12.84 25.85
CA THR A 423 33.23 13.09 27.27
C THR A 423 31.95 12.43 27.74
N THR A 424 32.03 11.81 28.90
CA THR A 424 30.98 11.01 29.50
C THR A 424 30.19 11.77 30.57
N VAL A 425 30.57 13.03 30.79
CA VAL A 425 29.79 14.00 31.56
C VAL A 425 28.42 14.14 30.90
N GLY A 426 27.35 13.89 31.67
CA GLY A 426 25.96 13.97 31.23
C GLY A 426 25.41 12.69 30.57
N ILE A 427 25.94 11.52 30.90
CA ILE A 427 25.29 10.24 30.58
C ILE A 427 24.65 9.74 31.88
N SER A 428 23.32 9.64 31.92
CA SER A 428 22.64 8.99 33.05
C SER A 428 22.85 7.49 32.95
N ILE A 429 23.31 6.90 34.06
CA ILE A 429 23.42 5.44 34.22
C ILE A 429 22.03 4.84 34.14
N ILE A 430 21.09 5.44 34.89
CA ILE A 430 19.69 5.00 34.94
C ILE A 430 19.04 5.08 33.56
N GLY A 431 19.18 6.21 32.85
CA GLY A 431 18.64 6.36 31.51
C GLY A 431 19.20 5.33 30.53
N SER A 432 20.50 5.12 30.56
CA SER A 432 21.19 4.14 29.71
C SER A 432 20.76 2.69 30.02
N SER A 433 20.58 2.35 31.29
CA SER A 433 20.10 1.03 31.72
C SER A 433 18.64 0.78 31.33
N LEU A 434 17.77 1.79 31.44
CA LEU A 434 16.37 1.69 31.03
C LEU A 434 16.25 1.53 29.50
N THR A 435 17.01 2.30 28.72
CA THR A 435 17.06 2.15 27.26
C THR A 435 17.56 0.76 26.86
N ALA A 436 18.62 0.26 27.48
CA ALA A 436 19.15 -1.08 27.23
C ALA A 436 18.14 -2.20 27.58
N LEU A 437 17.46 -2.06 28.73
CA LEU A 437 16.40 -2.98 29.14
C LEU A 437 15.25 -2.98 28.14
N SER A 438 14.80 -1.79 27.72
CA SER A 438 13.73 -1.66 26.73
C SER A 438 14.09 -2.31 25.40
N SER A 439 15.29 -2.07 24.87
CA SER A 439 15.74 -2.70 23.62
C SER A 439 15.81 -4.22 23.73
N SER A 440 16.20 -4.74 24.90
CA SER A 440 16.24 -6.18 25.16
C SER A 440 14.83 -6.79 25.22
N LEU A 441 13.88 -6.07 25.84
CA LEU A 441 12.48 -6.49 25.88
C LEU A 441 11.82 -6.44 24.50
N PHE A 442 12.11 -5.41 23.69
CA PHE A 442 11.67 -5.34 22.30
C PHE A 442 12.14 -6.54 21.49
N PHE A 443 13.43 -6.89 21.61
CA PHE A 443 14.00 -8.07 20.96
C PHE A 443 13.28 -9.36 21.38
N ALA A 444 13.03 -9.53 22.68
CA ALA A 444 12.31 -10.70 23.19
C ALA A 444 10.86 -10.78 22.69
N LEU A 445 10.15 -9.64 22.64
CA LEU A 445 8.79 -9.57 22.12
C LEU A 445 8.73 -9.78 20.61
N ASP A 446 9.71 -9.29 19.85
CA ASP A 446 9.79 -9.48 18.41
C ASP A 446 10.05 -10.96 18.08
N LEU A 447 10.96 -11.62 18.82
CA LEU A 447 11.15 -13.08 18.73
C LEU A 447 9.87 -13.86 19.07
N TRP A 448 9.12 -13.41 20.07
CA TRP A 448 7.83 -14.00 20.42
C TRP A 448 6.80 -13.81 19.29
N ASN A 449 6.64 -12.58 18.80
CA ASN A 449 5.63 -12.21 17.81
C ASN A 449 5.87 -12.85 16.45
N GLN A 450 7.12 -12.88 16.00
CA GLN A 450 7.46 -13.45 14.71
C GLN A 450 7.22 -14.95 14.66
N LYS A 451 6.93 -15.60 15.80
CA LYS A 451 6.87 -17.06 15.92
C LYS A 451 8.02 -17.65 15.11
N ALA A 452 9.24 -17.15 15.31
CA ALA A 452 10.36 -17.25 14.37
C ALA A 452 10.80 -18.71 14.03
N PHE A 453 10.08 -19.69 14.57
CA PHE A 453 10.21 -21.12 14.36
C PHE A 453 8.93 -21.82 13.89
N ARG A 454 7.89 -21.11 13.42
CA ARG A 454 6.76 -21.75 12.74
C ARG A 454 7.21 -22.22 11.36
N GLU A 455 6.97 -23.50 11.10
CA GLU A 455 7.29 -24.19 9.85
C GLU A 455 6.73 -23.43 8.64
N GLY A 456 7.60 -23.14 7.66
CA GLY A 456 7.19 -22.63 6.34
C GLY A 456 7.66 -21.23 5.96
N THR A 457 8.26 -20.44 6.86
CA THR A 457 8.88 -19.16 6.47
C THR A 457 10.27 -19.38 5.85
N PRO A 458 10.63 -18.68 4.76
CA PRO A 458 11.92 -18.88 4.10
C PRO A 458 13.07 -18.48 5.04
N LEU A 459 14.03 -19.41 5.22
CA LEU A 459 15.21 -19.29 6.10
C LEU A 459 15.98 -17.97 5.95
N PHE A 460 16.06 -17.43 4.73
CA PHE A 460 16.75 -16.17 4.46
C PHE A 460 16.05 -14.95 5.06
N SER A 461 14.71 -14.90 5.04
CA SER A 461 13.97 -13.79 5.66
C SER A 461 14.11 -13.82 7.18
N SER A 462 13.98 -15.01 7.78
CA SER A 462 14.09 -15.17 9.24
C SER A 462 15.50 -14.87 9.75
N SER A 463 16.55 -15.33 9.03
CA SER A 463 17.94 -15.03 9.38
C SER A 463 18.29 -13.56 9.20
N PHE A 464 17.81 -12.89 8.15
CA PHE A 464 18.01 -11.45 7.97
C PHE A 464 17.37 -10.66 9.11
N THR A 465 16.11 -10.96 9.45
CA THR A 465 15.41 -10.29 10.55
C THR A 465 16.10 -10.54 11.89
N LEU A 466 16.56 -11.77 12.15
CA LEU A 466 17.34 -12.09 13.34
C LEU A 466 18.66 -11.30 13.40
N VAL A 467 19.40 -11.21 12.29
CA VAL A 467 20.66 -10.44 12.23
C VAL A 467 20.39 -8.96 12.48
N VAL A 468 19.36 -8.38 11.85
CA VAL A 468 18.97 -6.98 12.06
C VAL A 468 18.53 -6.74 13.49
N ALA A 469 17.77 -7.66 14.09
CA ALA A 469 17.30 -7.55 15.47
C ALA A 469 18.45 -7.69 16.48
N VAL A 470 19.33 -8.68 16.30
CA VAL A 470 20.52 -8.87 17.14
C VAL A 470 21.46 -7.66 17.03
N PHE A 471 21.72 -7.19 15.81
CA PHE A 471 22.62 -6.05 15.59
C PHE A 471 21.99 -4.74 16.07
N GLY A 472 20.69 -4.53 15.82
CA GLY A 472 19.98 -3.30 16.22
C GLY A 472 19.79 -3.19 17.73
N TYR A 473 19.33 -4.25 18.39
CA TYR A 473 18.95 -4.20 19.80
C TYR A 473 20.11 -4.54 20.74
N LEU A 474 20.83 -5.64 20.50
CA LEU A 474 21.86 -6.12 21.44
C LEU A 474 23.18 -5.38 21.29
N LEU A 475 23.60 -5.02 20.07
CA LEU A 475 24.83 -4.25 19.87
C LEU A 475 24.71 -2.86 20.50
N THR A 476 23.58 -2.18 20.27
CA THR A 476 23.30 -0.84 20.83
C THR A 476 23.25 -0.88 22.35
N ALA A 477 22.54 -1.85 22.93
CA ALA A 477 22.49 -2.05 24.38
C ALA A 477 23.88 -2.37 24.96
N SER A 478 24.66 -3.24 24.30
CA SER A 478 25.99 -3.64 24.75
C SER A 478 27.01 -2.50 24.68
N VAL A 479 26.97 -1.69 23.62
CA VAL A 479 27.83 -0.51 23.47
C VAL A 479 27.48 0.53 24.53
N THR A 480 26.19 0.76 24.76
CA THR A 480 25.68 1.67 25.79
C THR A 480 26.10 1.21 27.19
N LEU A 481 25.88 -0.06 27.52
CA LEU A 481 26.24 -0.64 28.81
C LEU A 481 27.76 -0.64 29.02
N ARG A 482 28.55 -0.97 27.99
CA ARG A 482 30.02 -0.93 28.06
C ARG A 482 30.55 0.50 28.23
N ALA A 483 29.91 1.49 27.62
CA ALA A 483 30.25 2.89 27.83
C ALA A 483 29.98 3.30 29.29
N VAL A 484 28.86 2.86 29.86
CA VAL A 484 28.48 3.10 31.26
C VAL A 484 29.40 2.37 32.25
N LEU A 485 29.70 1.09 32.03
CA LEU A 485 30.54 0.30 32.93
C LEU A 485 32.00 0.76 32.95
N ARG A 486 32.48 1.37 31.86
CA ARG A 486 33.79 2.04 31.84
C ARG A 486 33.84 3.32 32.68
N LEU A 487 32.70 3.81 33.18
CA LEU A 487 32.57 5.10 33.86
C LEU A 487 32.45 5.06 35.37
N GLU A 488 32.62 3.88 35.96
CA GLU A 488 32.53 3.71 37.42
C GLU A 488 33.65 4.45 38.19
N GLU A 489 34.58 5.15 37.52
CA GLU A 489 35.53 6.07 38.13
C GLU A 489 34.94 7.49 38.40
N ARG A 490 34.30 7.60 39.57
CA ARG A 490 34.20 8.77 40.47
C ARG A 490 33.34 10.00 40.11
N ALA A 491 33.01 10.31 38.85
CA ALA A 491 32.34 11.59 38.52
C ALA A 491 30.81 11.53 38.42
N SER A 492 30.22 10.51 37.77
CA SER A 492 28.76 10.46 37.55
C SER A 492 27.96 10.14 38.81
N ALA A 493 28.51 9.31 39.70
CA ALA A 493 27.89 8.93 40.97
C ALA A 493 27.53 10.14 41.85
N ARG A 494 28.29 11.25 41.75
CA ARG A 494 28.02 12.48 42.52
C ARG A 494 26.80 13.26 42.02
N LEU A 495 26.49 13.19 40.73
CA LEU A 495 25.31 13.85 40.15
C LEU A 495 24.03 13.05 40.43
N GLU A 496 24.10 11.72 40.33
CA GLU A 496 22.93 10.87 40.59
C GLU A 496 22.57 10.76 42.08
N THR A 497 23.56 10.77 42.98
CA THR A 497 23.29 10.75 44.44
C THR A 497 22.62 12.04 44.96
N LYS A 498 22.75 13.16 44.24
CA LYS A 498 22.06 14.43 44.58
C LYS A 498 20.64 14.53 44.02
N GLY A 499 20.30 13.75 43.00
CA GLY A 499 18.92 13.63 42.54
C GLY A 499 18.07 12.97 43.61
N ARG A 500 17.11 13.69 44.21
CA ARG A 500 16.14 13.09 45.14
C ARG A 500 15.47 11.92 44.42
N LYS A 501 15.60 10.70 44.93
CA LYS A 501 14.89 9.48 44.45
C LYS A 501 13.41 9.73 44.10
N ARG A 502 12.77 10.66 44.81
CA ARG A 502 11.39 11.12 44.55
C ARG A 502 11.16 11.72 43.15
N TRP A 503 12.14 12.43 42.57
CA TRP A 503 12.03 13.01 41.23
C TRP A 503 12.12 11.95 40.13
N ILE A 504 13.00 10.96 40.30
CA ILE A 504 13.11 9.80 39.40
C ILE A 504 11.81 9.01 39.38
N ILE A 505 11.25 8.70 40.56
CA ILE A 505 9.95 8.03 40.67
C ILE A 505 8.84 8.88 40.05
N GLY A 506 8.84 10.20 40.28
CA GLY A 506 7.86 11.13 39.70
C GLY A 506 7.87 11.15 38.17
N ILE A 507 9.06 11.14 37.55
CA ILE A 507 9.19 11.05 36.08
C ILE A 507 8.70 9.71 35.56
N LEU A 508 9.11 8.61 36.19
CA LEU A 508 8.67 7.27 35.79
C LEU A 508 7.14 7.16 35.83
N VAL A 509 6.52 7.56 36.93
CA VAL A 509 5.05 7.54 37.09
C VAL A 509 4.37 8.49 36.10
N GLY A 510 4.91 9.70 35.91
CA GLY A 510 4.35 10.69 34.99
C GLY A 510 4.40 10.26 33.52
N VAL A 511 5.53 9.71 33.07
CA VAL A 511 5.70 9.21 31.70
C VAL A 511 4.82 8.00 31.45
N PHE A 512 4.76 7.04 32.38
CA PHE A 512 3.83 5.92 32.26
C PHE A 512 2.38 6.39 32.21
N SER A 513 1.98 7.34 33.07
CA SER A 513 0.60 7.86 33.11
C SER A 513 0.23 8.59 31.80
N LEU A 514 1.11 9.45 31.29
CA LEU A 514 0.89 10.16 30.01
C LEU A 514 0.84 9.22 28.82
N TYR A 515 1.72 8.21 28.81
CA TYR A 515 1.74 7.20 27.74
C TYR A 515 0.46 6.34 27.76
N PHE A 516 -0.05 5.97 28.94
CA PHE A 516 -1.33 5.27 29.07
C PHE A 516 -2.50 6.13 28.54
N VAL A 517 -2.48 7.45 28.77
CA VAL A 517 -3.50 8.37 28.24
C VAL A 517 -3.42 8.50 26.70
N ASP A 518 -2.21 8.49 26.12
CA ASP A 518 -2.01 8.56 24.67
C ASP A 518 -2.30 7.21 23.96
N ALA A 519 -2.02 6.08 24.61
CA ALA A 519 -2.48 4.77 24.16
C ALA A 519 -4.02 4.69 24.11
N VAL A 520 -4.72 5.41 25.00
CA VAL A 520 -6.18 5.59 24.97
C VAL A 520 -6.64 6.56 23.85
N ARG A 521 -5.75 7.39 23.28
CA ARG A 521 -6.04 8.18 22.06
C ARG A 521 -5.90 7.38 20.77
N ASN A 522 -5.20 6.25 20.78
CA ASN A 522 -5.18 5.31 19.66
C ASN A 522 -6.48 4.50 19.54
N PHE A 523 -7.46 4.70 20.43
CA PHE A 523 -8.85 4.42 20.09
C PHE A 523 -9.21 5.24 18.84
N PRO A 524 -9.81 4.63 17.82
CA PRO A 524 -9.88 5.19 16.48
C PRO A 524 -10.40 6.64 16.49
N LEU A 525 -9.49 7.60 16.25
CA LEU A 525 -9.74 9.05 16.18
C LEU A 525 -10.67 9.45 15.02
N VAL A 526 -11.02 8.50 14.16
CA VAL A 526 -12.15 8.61 13.24
C VAL A 526 -13.31 7.87 13.89
N SER A 527 -14.35 8.59 14.30
CA SER A 527 -15.59 7.97 14.76
C SER A 527 -16.03 6.95 13.71
N ARG A 528 -15.99 5.65 14.05
CA ARG A 528 -16.65 4.65 13.23
C ARG A 528 -18.13 5.01 13.25
N ILE A 529 -18.65 5.50 12.13
CA ILE A 529 -20.08 5.56 11.91
C ILE A 529 -20.49 4.11 11.61
N GLY A 530 -20.71 3.34 12.68
CA GLY A 530 -21.01 1.91 12.64
C GLY A 530 -21.26 1.39 14.05
N PRO A 531 -21.93 0.23 14.19
CA PRO A 531 -22.18 -0.37 15.50
C PRO A 531 -20.86 -0.58 16.25
N ALA A 532 -20.92 -0.43 17.58
CA ALA A 532 -19.77 -0.66 18.44
C ALA A 532 -19.16 -2.04 18.12
N PRO A 533 -17.84 -2.15 17.89
CA PRO A 533 -17.22 -3.46 17.71
C PRO A 533 -17.52 -4.33 18.93
N ASP A 534 -17.67 -5.64 18.70
CA ASP A 534 -17.81 -6.61 19.78
C ASP A 534 -16.70 -6.38 20.83
N PRO A 535 -17.01 -6.56 22.12
CA PRO A 535 -16.04 -6.37 23.19
C PRO A 535 -14.77 -7.14 22.85
N VAL A 536 -13.63 -6.43 22.85
CA VAL A 536 -12.31 -6.99 22.57
C VAL A 536 -12.15 -8.25 23.42
N SER A 537 -11.89 -9.39 22.77
CA SER A 537 -11.70 -10.65 23.47
C SER A 537 -10.63 -10.49 24.55
N ALA A 538 -10.84 -11.13 25.71
CA ALA A 538 -10.02 -10.94 26.91
C ALA A 538 -8.56 -11.46 26.81
N GLU A 539 -8.01 -11.63 25.61
CA GLU A 539 -6.58 -11.85 25.39
C GLU A 539 -5.81 -10.53 25.60
N LEU A 540 -5.79 -10.06 26.85
CA LEU A 540 -5.09 -8.84 27.28
C LEU A 540 -3.56 -8.96 27.16
N VAL A 541 -3.04 -10.15 26.86
CA VAL A 541 -1.61 -10.48 26.79
C VAL A 541 -1.20 -10.78 25.36
N THR A 542 -1.50 -9.85 24.44
CA THR A 542 -0.84 -9.87 23.13
C THR A 542 0.54 -9.24 23.26
N PRO A 543 1.58 -9.73 22.56
CA PRO A 543 2.90 -9.09 22.62
C PRO A 543 2.88 -7.63 22.17
N THR A 544 1.92 -7.26 21.32
CA THR A 544 1.63 -5.87 20.93
C THR A 544 1.16 -5.03 22.12
N ALA A 545 0.29 -5.57 22.98
CA ALA A 545 -0.10 -4.92 24.22
C ALA A 545 1.09 -4.77 25.17
N ILE A 546 1.92 -5.80 25.34
CA ILE A 546 3.13 -5.72 26.19
C ILE A 546 4.11 -4.68 25.66
N SER A 547 4.34 -4.64 24.36
CA SER A 547 5.21 -3.64 23.72
C SER A 547 4.70 -2.22 23.98
N ASN A 548 3.41 -1.99 23.74
CA ASN A 548 2.82 -0.67 23.91
C ASN A 548 2.76 -0.25 25.39
N TYR A 549 2.36 -1.12 26.32
CA TYR A 549 2.12 -0.73 27.71
C TYR A 549 3.34 -0.80 28.63
N ILE A 550 4.37 -1.56 28.26
CA ILE A 550 5.54 -1.76 29.11
C ILE A 550 6.81 -1.29 28.41
N VAL A 551 7.05 -1.74 27.17
CA VAL A 551 8.35 -1.50 26.53
C VAL A 551 8.49 -0.06 26.06
N ASN A 552 7.49 0.51 25.38
CA ASN A 552 7.56 1.89 24.88
C ASN A 552 7.71 2.94 26.01
N PRO A 553 6.98 2.84 27.14
CA PRO A 553 7.21 3.72 28.28
C PRO A 553 8.61 3.60 28.89
N ILE A 554 9.17 2.38 29.01
CA ILE A 554 10.53 2.18 29.52
C ILE A 554 11.55 2.83 28.58
N PHE A 555 11.39 2.67 27.26
CA PHE A 555 12.22 3.34 26.26
C PHE A 555 12.17 4.87 26.41
N LEU A 556 10.96 5.43 26.48
CA LEU A 556 10.74 6.87 26.59
C LEU A 556 11.32 7.43 27.89
N CYS A 557 11.16 6.72 29.01
CA CYS A 557 11.79 7.09 30.28
C CYS A 557 13.32 7.10 30.14
N GLY A 558 13.90 6.05 29.53
CA GLY A 558 15.33 5.96 29.26
C GLY A 558 15.84 7.16 28.46
N ALA A 559 15.14 7.51 27.38
CA ALA A 559 15.45 8.68 26.55
C ALA A 559 15.34 10.01 27.31
N ILE A 560 14.28 10.21 28.11
CA ILE A 560 14.07 11.42 28.91
C ILE A 560 15.16 11.58 29.99
N PHE A 561 15.63 10.49 30.61
CA PHE A 561 16.75 10.56 31.56
C PHE A 561 18.10 10.82 30.89
N GLN A 562 18.18 10.67 29.56
CA GLN A 562 19.39 10.82 28.78
C GLN A 562 19.60 12.23 28.23
N GLU A 563 18.51 12.98 28.00
CA GLU A 563 18.51 14.36 27.50
C GLU A 563 18.84 15.51 28.50
N PRO A 564 18.69 15.42 29.85
CA PRO A 564 18.57 16.61 30.68
C PRO A 564 19.88 17.05 31.33
N SER A 565 21.03 16.55 30.87
CA SER A 565 22.33 16.90 31.47
C SER A 565 23.26 17.61 30.49
N ASN A 566 22.68 18.48 29.67
CA ASN A 566 23.43 19.51 28.98
C ASN A 566 23.44 20.78 29.87
N PRO A 567 24.52 21.05 30.64
CA PRO A 567 24.57 22.18 31.57
C PRO A 567 24.45 23.56 30.90
N LEU A 568 24.49 23.62 29.57
CA LEU A 568 24.28 24.85 28.78
C LEU A 568 22.84 25.40 28.82
N LEU A 569 21.85 24.62 29.26
CA LEU A 569 20.47 25.10 29.46
C LEU A 569 20.20 25.59 30.89
N ASN A 570 21.17 25.44 31.78
CA ASN A 570 21.19 26.12 33.07
C ASN A 570 21.94 27.46 32.90
N ILE A 571 21.49 28.27 31.94
CA ILE A 571 21.83 29.70 31.93
C ILE A 571 21.16 30.25 33.17
N ASP A 572 21.99 30.69 34.12
CA ASP A 572 21.57 31.46 35.28
C ASP A 572 20.49 32.48 34.88
N CYS A 573 19.23 32.21 35.23
CA CYS A 573 18.21 33.23 35.41
C CYS A 573 18.51 34.03 36.68
N ASN A 574 19.73 34.54 36.77
CA ASN A 574 20.17 35.53 37.73
C ASN A 574 20.65 36.74 36.93
N VAL A 575 19.74 37.28 36.11
CA VAL A 575 19.85 38.65 35.62
C VAL A 575 19.77 39.54 36.85
N ARG A 576 20.94 39.95 37.34
CA ARG A 576 21.09 41.11 38.22
C ARG A 576 20.37 42.28 37.55
N LEU A 577 19.25 42.68 38.15
CA LEU A 577 18.73 44.05 38.08
C LEU A 577 19.83 45.00 38.59
N THR A 578 20.72 45.39 37.68
CA THR A 578 21.54 46.58 37.88
C THR A 578 20.69 47.75 37.41
N LYS A 579 20.36 48.62 38.37
CA LYS A 579 19.83 49.96 38.13
C LYS A 579 20.68 50.63 37.07
N ILE A 580 20.12 50.81 35.87
CA ILE A 580 20.53 51.87 34.95
C ILE A 580 19.62 53.04 35.30
N GLY A 581 20.07 53.82 36.28
CA GLY A 581 19.66 55.21 36.42
C GLY A 581 20.60 56.06 35.58
N ASP A 582 20.03 57.06 34.92
CA ASP A 582 20.67 58.24 34.36
C ASP A 582 21.44 58.07 33.04
N ALA A 583 20.70 58.23 31.93
CA ALA A 583 21.02 59.17 30.84
C ALA A 583 20.04 59.01 29.67
N TYR A 584 19.00 59.86 29.62
CA TYR A 584 18.28 60.14 28.38
C TYR A 584 18.70 61.54 27.90
N PRO A 585 19.28 61.69 26.69
CA PRO A 585 19.12 62.90 25.93
C PRO A 585 17.79 62.80 25.15
N THR A 586 16.94 63.79 25.39
CA THR A 586 15.75 64.12 24.62
C THR A 586 16.09 64.27 23.14
N ILE A 587 15.47 63.45 22.28
CA ILE A 587 15.39 63.73 20.84
C ILE A 587 13.92 63.82 20.45
N SER A 588 13.58 65.02 20.03
CA SER A 588 12.33 65.48 19.44
C SER A 588 11.91 64.60 18.25
N ALA A 589 10.71 64.04 18.30
CA ALA A 589 10.02 63.54 17.12
C ALA A 589 9.56 64.73 16.29
N LYS A 590 9.98 64.78 15.03
CA LYS A 590 9.37 65.61 13.99
C LYS A 590 8.40 64.68 13.24
N GLU A 591 7.11 64.95 13.37
CA GLU A 591 6.09 64.48 12.44
C GLU A 591 6.35 65.11 11.08
N GLU A 592 6.38 64.31 10.02
CA GLU A 592 6.04 64.76 8.68
C GLU A 592 5.61 63.56 7.83
N TRP A 593 4.74 63.89 6.88
CA TRP A 593 3.93 63.05 6.00
C TRP A 593 4.72 62.15 5.06
#